data_AF-A0A920UD86-F1
#
_entry.id   AF-A0A920UD86-F1
#
_cell.length_a   1.000
_cell.length_b   1.000
_cell.length_c   1.000
_cell.angle_alpha   90.00
_cell.angle_beta   90.00
_cell.angle_gamma   90.00
#
_symmetry.space_group_name_H-M   'P 1'
#
loop_
_entity.id
_entity.type
_entity.pdbx_description
1 polymer ?
#
loop_
_entity_poly.entity_id
_entity_poly.type
_entity_poly.pdbx_seq_one_letter_code
_entity_poly.pdbx_strand_id
1 'polypeptide(L)'
;MVSEILDNYDHENVFGEIRCIGGCFSTDETISVELEDKQVLKMKEIFKQYEFEDYDSEEEELSKIVRSMINFADQEADLDKLFS
;
A
#
# COMPACT_ATOMS: atom_id res chain seq x y z
N MET A 1 -10.41 -3.14 4.86
CA MET A 1 -9.33 -3.33 3.87
C MET A 1 -7.97 -3.01 4.47
N VAL A 2 -7.65 -1.76 4.81
CA VAL A 2 -6.32 -1.39 5.35
C VAL A 2 -5.92 -2.19 6.59
N SER A 3 -6.79 -2.29 7.61
CA SER A 3 -6.49 -3.09 8.81
C SER A 3 -6.26 -4.56 8.49
N GLU A 4 -7.08 -5.13 7.59
CA GLU A 4 -6.98 -6.52 7.18
C GLU A 4 -5.60 -6.83 6.59
N ILE A 5 -5.13 -5.99 5.66
CA ILE A 5 -3.84 -6.17 5.00
C ILE A 5 -2.68 -5.91 5.98
N LEU A 6 -2.78 -4.87 6.82
CA LEU A 6 -1.75 -4.58 7.82
C LEU A 6 -1.58 -5.73 8.82
N ASP A 7 -2.67 -6.33 9.27
CA ASP A 7 -2.66 -7.25 10.41
C ASP A 7 -2.58 -8.73 10.02
N ASN A 8 -3.07 -9.11 8.84
CA ASN A 8 -3.26 -10.52 8.48
C ASN A 8 -2.46 -11.00 7.26
N TYR A 9 -1.77 -10.11 6.54
CA TYR A 9 -1.00 -10.47 5.34
C TYR A 9 0.50 -10.39 5.56
N ASP A 10 1.24 -11.18 4.76
CA ASP A 10 2.70 -11.17 4.75
C ASP A 10 3.21 -9.87 4.10
N HIS A 11 4.00 -9.10 4.86
CA HIS A 11 4.43 -7.77 4.46
C HIS A 11 5.45 -7.78 3.31
N GLU A 12 6.23 -8.86 3.15
CA GLU A 12 7.15 -8.98 2.00
C GLU A 12 6.38 -9.08 0.68
N ASN A 13 5.29 -9.86 0.68
CA ASN A 13 4.43 -9.99 -0.51
C ASN A 13 3.72 -8.69 -0.89
N VAL A 14 3.36 -7.87 0.10
CA VAL A 14 2.60 -6.62 -0.12
C VAL A 14 3.51 -5.42 -0.41
N PHE A 15 4.63 -5.30 0.32
CA PHE A 15 5.50 -4.11 0.29
C PHE A 15 6.92 -4.38 -0.23
N GLY A 16 7.36 -5.64 -0.26
CA GLY A 16 8.70 -6.04 -0.65
C GLY A 16 8.90 -6.11 -2.17
N GLU A 17 8.07 -6.88 -2.89
CA GLU A 17 8.18 -7.06 -4.35
C GLU A 17 7.30 -6.09 -5.16
N ILE A 18 6.11 -5.73 -4.66
CA ILE A 18 5.17 -4.83 -5.33
C ILE A 18 5.51 -3.36 -4.98
N ARG A 19 6.72 -2.95 -5.34
CA ARG A 19 7.14 -1.55 -5.29
C ARG A 19 6.78 -0.90 -6.62
N CYS A 20 5.55 -0.39 -6.73
CA CYS A 20 5.03 0.27 -7.94
C CYS A 20 5.08 -0.58 -9.22
N ILE A 21 4.16 -1.55 -9.34
CA ILE A 21 3.88 -2.19 -10.63
C ILE A 21 3.03 -1.21 -11.47
N GLY A 22 3.69 -0.32 -12.21
CA GLY A 22 3.07 0.69 -13.05
C GLY A 22 3.68 2.07 -12.85
N GLY A 23 3.79 2.85 -13.93
CA GLY A 23 4.32 4.22 -13.87
C GLY A 23 3.53 5.08 -12.88
N CYS A 24 4.15 6.15 -12.36
CA CYS A 24 3.48 7.15 -11.53
C CYS A 24 2.26 7.69 -12.27
N PHE A 25 1.09 7.09 -12.02
CA PHE A 25 -0.16 7.56 -12.58
C PHE A 25 -0.42 8.92 -11.94
N SER A 26 -0.39 9.97 -12.76
CA SER A 26 -1.08 11.22 -12.43
C SER A 26 -2.56 10.85 -12.33
N THR A 27 -3.09 10.62 -11.13
CA THR A 27 -4.49 10.28 -10.96
C THR A 27 -5.28 11.54 -10.61
N ASP A 28 -6.16 11.95 -11.53
CA ASP A 28 -7.23 12.94 -11.28
C ASP A 28 -8.24 12.46 -10.22
N GLU A 29 -8.18 11.20 -9.78
CA GLU A 29 -9.02 10.63 -8.73
C GLU A 29 -8.28 10.54 -7.40
N THR A 30 -8.90 11.10 -6.36
CA THR A 30 -8.48 10.99 -4.97
C THR A 30 -9.40 10.05 -4.20
N ILE A 31 -8.83 9.29 -3.27
CA ILE A 31 -9.61 8.48 -2.33
C ILE A 31 -9.46 9.07 -0.93
N SER A 32 -10.54 9.05 -0.15
CA SER A 32 -10.49 9.39 1.28
C SER A 32 -10.35 8.09 2.08
N VAL A 33 -9.38 8.05 2.99
CA VAL A 33 -9.14 6.90 3.87
C VAL A 33 -9.07 7.40 5.31
N GLU A 34 -9.89 6.81 6.18
CA GLU A 34 -9.82 7.07 7.61
C GLU A 34 -8.85 6.08 8.26
N LEU A 35 -7.87 6.60 9.01
CA LEU A 35 -6.83 5.82 9.69
C LEU A 35 -6.85 6.14 11.18
N GLU A 36 -6.80 5.08 12.00
CA GLU A 36 -6.53 5.17 13.43
C GLU A 36 -5.03 5.39 13.68
N ASP A 37 -4.69 6.04 14.80
CA ASP A 37 -3.29 6.34 15.17
C ASP A 37 -2.37 5.10 15.12
N LYS A 38 -2.87 3.95 15.58
CA LYS A 38 -2.12 2.68 15.56
C LYS A 38 -1.79 2.23 14.13
N GLN A 39 -2.66 2.51 13.17
CA GLN A 39 -2.46 2.17 11.77
C GLN A 39 -1.42 3.10 11.15
N VAL A 40 -1.52 4.41 11.44
CA VAL A 40 -0.52 5.40 11.02
C VAL A 40 0.89 5.02 11.52
N LEU A 41 1.01 4.65 12.80
CA LEU A 41 2.28 4.19 13.38
C LEU A 41 2.84 2.98 12.64
N LYS A 42 2.02 1.94 12.45
CA LYS A 42 2.42 0.72 11.76
C LYS A 42 2.81 0.97 10.29
N MET A 43 2.08 1.85 9.61
CA MET A 43 2.40 2.24 8.23
C MET A 43 3.74 2.97 8.15
N LYS A 44 4.07 3.84 9.11
CA LYS A 44 5.39 4.49 9.18
C LYS A 44 6.52 3.51 9.46
N GLU A 45 6.29 2.49 10.28
CA GLU A 45 7.28 1.44 10.51
C GLU A 45 7.56 0.64 9.23
N ILE A 46 6.51 0.25 8.51
CA ILE A 46 6.62 -0.44 7.21
C ILE A 46 7.37 0.45 6.22
N PHE A 47 7.00 1.72 6.11
CA PHE A 47 7.65 2.65 5.18
C PHE A 47 9.18 2.70 5.38
N LYS A 48 9.63 2.73 6.64
CA LYS A 48 11.06 2.69 6.98
C LYS A 48 11.70 1.33 6.75
N GLN A 49 11.01 0.25 7.13
CA GLN A 49 11.54 -1.12 7.02
C GLN A 49 11.81 -1.51 5.57
N TYR A 50 10.94 -1.10 4.64
CA TYR A 50 11.01 -1.48 3.23
C TYR A 50 11.78 -0.46 2.36
N GLU A 51 12.40 0.54 2.99
CA GLU A 51 13.25 1.54 2.32
C GLU A 51 12.55 2.18 1.11
N PHE A 52 11.33 2.68 1.32
CA PHE A 52 10.65 3.49 0.31
C PHE A 52 11.44 4.77 0.03
N GLU A 53 11.27 5.35 -1.17
CA GLU A 53 11.86 6.65 -1.52
C GLU A 53 11.40 7.73 -0.53
N ASP A 54 12.27 8.70 -0.22
CA ASP A 54 11.87 9.85 0.60
C ASP A 54 10.81 10.69 -0.14
N TYR A 55 9.76 11.12 0.59
CA TYR A 55 8.72 12.00 0.07
C TYR A 55 8.69 13.33 0.83
N ASP A 56 8.10 14.35 0.22
CA ASP A 56 8.07 15.71 0.76
C ASP A 56 7.14 15.85 1.98
N SER A 57 6.24 14.89 2.19
CA SER A 57 5.25 14.92 3.27
C SER A 57 4.90 13.54 3.81
N GLU A 58 4.55 13.49 5.09
CA GLU A 58 4.02 12.29 5.76
C GLU A 58 2.76 11.73 5.06
N GLU A 59 1.92 12.61 4.52
CA GLU A 59 0.72 12.22 3.79
C GLU A 59 1.07 11.46 2.51
N GLU A 60 2.15 11.84 1.81
CA GLU A 60 2.64 11.11 0.64
C GLU A 60 3.24 9.76 1.03
N GLU A 61 4.04 9.70 2.10
CA GLU A 61 4.58 8.43 2.62
C GLU A 61 3.45 7.43 2.93
N LEU A 62 2.42 7.89 3.66
CA LEU A 62 1.25 7.06 3.98
C LEU A 62 0.46 6.68 2.73
N SER A 63 0.31 7.60 1.78
CA SER A 63 -0.37 7.34 0.50
C SER A 63 0.33 6.25 -0.31
N LYS A 64 1.67 6.16 -0.24
CA LYS A 64 2.43 5.10 -0.92
C LYS A 64 2.16 3.73 -0.32
N ILE A 65 2.11 3.65 1.01
CA ILE A 65 1.74 2.41 1.70
C ILE A 65 0.32 1.98 1.33
N VAL A 66 -0.66 2.91 1.34
CA VAL A 66 -2.03 2.63 0.89
C VAL A 66 -2.06 2.17 -0.57
N ARG A 67 -1.27 2.79 -1.45
CA ARG A 67 -1.21 2.42 -2.86
C ARG A 67 -0.68 1.01 -3.07
N SER A 68 0.36 0.60 -2.34
CA SER A 68 0.86 -0.78 -2.39
C SER A 68 -0.22 -1.78 -1.98
N MET A 69 -1.01 -1.49 -0.94
CA MET A 69 -2.14 -2.34 -0.53
C MET A 69 -3.22 -2.45 -1.61
N ILE A 70 -3.56 -1.33 -2.27
CA ILE A 70 -4.54 -1.33 -3.37
C ILE A 70 -4.03 -2.15 -4.55
N ASN A 71 -2.76 -1.94 -4.94
CA ASN A 71 -2.16 -2.69 -6.04
C ASN A 71 -2.08 -4.19 -5.73
N PHE A 72 -1.83 -4.56 -4.47
CA PHE A 72 -1.85 -5.95 -4.03
C PHE A 72 -3.26 -6.54 -4.12
N ALA A 73 -4.26 -5.85 -3.59
CA ALA A 73 -5.66 -6.30 -3.64
C ALA A 73 -6.19 -6.42 -5.08
N ASP A 74 -5.82 -5.48 -5.97
CA ASP A 74 -6.20 -5.50 -7.39
C ASP A 74 -5.52 -6.67 -8.14
N GLN A 75 -4.23 -6.90 -7.89
CA GLN A 75 -3.51 -8.04 -8.48
C GLN A 75 -3.98 -9.40 -7.95
N GLU A 76 -4.28 -9.52 -6.65
CA GLU A 76 -4.89 -10.75 -6.12
C GLU A 76 -6.30 -10.98 -6.71
N ALA A 77 -7.10 -9.93 -6.88
CA ALA A 77 -8.39 -10.02 -7.54
C ALA A 77 -8.29 -10.40 -9.04
N ASP A 78 -7.17 -10.08 -9.69
CA ASP A 78 -6.89 -10.50 -11.07
C ASP A 78 -6.32 -11.93 -11.14
N LEU A 79 -5.52 -12.36 -10.16
CA LEU A 79 -5.06 -13.75 -10.03
C LEU A 79 -6.23 -14.72 -9.85
N ASP A 80 -7.24 -14.37 -9.03
CA ASP A 80 -8.44 -15.18 -8.83
C ASP A 80 -9.26 -15.36 -10.13
N LYS A 81 -9.20 -14.36 -11.04
CA LYS A 81 -9.79 -14.45 -12.39
C LYS A 81 -8.92 -15.24 -13.37
N LEU A 82 -7.60 -15.28 -13.18
CA LEU A 82 -6.66 -15.98 -14.06
C LEU A 82 -6.74 -17.52 -13.90
N PHE A 83 -7.21 -17.99 -12.74
CA PHE A 83 -7.38 -19.40 -12.42
C PHE A 83 -8.86 -19.85 -12.33
N SER A 84 -9.81 -19.00 -12.73
CA SER A 84 -11.24 -19.34 -12.88
C SER A 84 -11.61 -19.86 -14.27
#